data_AF-A0A3D3THL3-F1
#
_entry.id   AF-A0A3D3THL3-F1
#
_cell.length_a   1.000
_cell.length_b   1.000
_cell.length_c   1.000
_cell.angle_alpha   90.00
_cell.angle_beta   90.00
_cell.angle_gamma   90.00
#
_symmetry.space_group_name_H-M   'P 1'
#
loop_
_entity.id
_entity.type
_entity.pdbx_description
1 polymer ?
#
loop_
_entity_poly.entity_id
_entity_poly.type
_entity_poly.pdbx_seq_one_letter_code
_entity_poly.pdbx_strand_id
1 'polypeptide(L)'
;IKKRIATLNPYAKNEAETIAWSEGFKASQDENVGVFLTAKKSGAYIKVQDVDFRQKGASKFTARLGTTHNAPVSMEVRLDGADGQLLGSIKIPRTGGSNRWDLVTIDIPKVTGVHDLYFVVKGEPSSHLMYFDYWMFSE
;
A
#
# COMPACT_ATOMS: atom_id res chain seq x y z
N ILE A 1 -19.10 1.58 -18.80
CA ILE A 1 -18.78 0.13 -18.87
C ILE A 1 -18.07 -0.24 -17.57
N LYS A 2 -18.61 -1.15 -16.75
CA LYS A 2 -18.07 -1.48 -15.41
C LYS A 2 -17.91 -2.99 -15.19
N LYS A 3 -17.60 -3.74 -16.25
CA LYS A 3 -17.37 -5.18 -16.17
C LYS A 3 -15.86 -5.44 -16.19
N ARG A 4 -15.35 -6.05 -15.13
CA ARG A 4 -13.93 -6.34 -14.91
C ARG A 4 -13.57 -7.68 -15.56
N ILE A 5 -12.29 -7.86 -15.90
CA ILE A 5 -11.82 -9.02 -16.69
C ILE A 5 -11.31 -10.15 -15.78
N ALA A 6 -10.75 -9.85 -14.61
CA ALA A 6 -10.28 -10.82 -13.60
C ALA A 6 -10.11 -10.17 -12.21
N THR A 7 -10.01 -11.00 -11.16
CA THR A 7 -9.60 -10.59 -9.80
C THR A 7 -8.08 -10.54 -9.68
N LEU A 8 -7.57 -9.77 -8.72
CA LEU A 8 -6.15 -9.67 -8.40
C LEU A 8 -5.76 -10.65 -7.30
N ASN A 9 -4.63 -11.33 -7.46
CA ASN A 9 -4.09 -12.28 -6.49
C ASN A 9 -3.21 -11.56 -5.44
N PRO A 10 -3.64 -11.42 -4.16
CA PRO A 10 -2.86 -10.74 -3.13
C PRO A 10 -1.63 -11.52 -2.67
N TYR A 11 -1.53 -12.82 -2.98
CA TYR A 11 -0.45 -13.69 -2.52
C TYR A 11 0.78 -13.66 -3.42
N ALA A 12 0.71 -12.95 -4.55
CA ALA A 12 1.88 -12.64 -5.38
C ALA A 12 2.46 -11.27 -5.00
N LYS A 13 3.70 -11.00 -5.42
CA LYS A 13 4.23 -9.64 -5.37
C LYS A 13 3.40 -8.76 -6.31
N ASN A 14 2.76 -7.74 -5.77
CA ASN A 14 2.01 -6.74 -6.52
C ASN A 14 2.72 -5.39 -6.41
N GLU A 15 3.06 -4.79 -7.54
CA GLU A 15 3.66 -3.45 -7.55
C GLU A 15 2.65 -2.42 -7.04
N ALA A 16 3.13 -1.42 -6.29
CA ALA A 16 2.28 -0.40 -5.69
C ALA A 16 1.58 0.46 -6.74
N GLU A 17 2.18 0.64 -7.92
CA GLU A 17 1.62 1.34 -9.08
C GLU A 17 0.58 0.52 -9.86
N THR A 18 0.33 -0.74 -9.47
CA THR A 18 -0.81 -1.52 -9.99
C THR A 18 -2.10 -1.10 -9.29
N ILE A 19 -2.70 0.00 -9.76
CA ILE A 19 -3.83 0.67 -9.10
C ILE A 19 -5.04 0.85 -10.00
N ALA A 20 -6.22 0.85 -9.39
CA ALA A 20 -7.49 1.23 -10.02
C ALA A 20 -7.79 2.73 -9.84
N TRP A 21 -7.31 3.34 -8.75
CA TRP A 21 -7.49 4.77 -8.46
C TRP A 21 -6.39 5.29 -7.53
N SER A 22 -6.11 6.58 -7.58
CA SER A 22 -5.27 7.27 -6.59
C SER A 22 -5.72 8.69 -6.33
N GLU A 23 -5.45 9.17 -5.11
CA GLU A 23 -5.52 10.57 -4.74
C GLU A 23 -4.27 10.96 -3.96
N GLY A 24 -3.58 12.03 -4.36
CA GLY A 24 -2.40 12.54 -3.65
C GLY A 24 -1.13 11.69 -3.78
N PHE A 25 -1.15 10.61 -4.57
CA PHE A 25 0.05 9.88 -4.98
C PHE A 25 0.57 10.33 -6.35
N LYS A 26 1.87 10.16 -6.58
CA LYS A 26 2.51 10.28 -7.90
C LYS A 26 3.49 9.13 -8.10
N ALA A 27 3.54 8.60 -9.31
CA ALA A 27 4.58 7.67 -9.71
C ALA A 27 5.89 8.42 -9.98
N SER A 28 7.00 7.80 -9.62
CA SER A 28 8.38 8.19 -9.92
C SER A 28 9.10 6.98 -10.49
N GLN A 29 10.19 7.20 -11.22
CA GLN A 29 11.02 6.13 -11.79
C GLN A 29 12.49 6.39 -11.44
N ASP A 30 13.22 5.31 -11.13
CA ASP A 30 14.67 5.30 -10.99
C ASP A 30 15.24 4.02 -11.63
N GLU A 31 16.41 4.13 -12.26
CA GLU A 31 16.99 3.07 -13.08
C GLU A 31 17.33 1.79 -12.30
N ASN A 32 17.64 1.91 -11.01
CA ASN A 32 18.09 0.77 -10.20
C ASN A 32 16.94 0.04 -9.51
N VAL A 33 15.78 0.69 -9.42
CA VAL A 33 14.72 0.30 -8.49
C VAL A 33 13.35 0.21 -9.16
N GLY A 34 13.22 0.70 -10.39
CA GLY A 34 11.97 0.66 -11.14
C GLY A 34 11.03 1.82 -10.82
N VAL A 35 9.74 1.55 -10.99
CA VAL A 35 8.67 2.52 -10.72
C VAL A 35 8.23 2.35 -9.27
N PHE A 36 7.98 3.48 -8.60
CA PHE A 36 7.44 3.48 -7.24
C PHE A 36 6.49 4.66 -7.05
N LEU A 37 5.65 4.57 -6.02
CA LEU A 37 4.71 5.62 -5.68
C LEU A 37 5.24 6.51 -4.55
N THR A 38 4.98 7.81 -4.66
CA THR A 38 5.29 8.81 -3.63
C THR A 38 4.01 9.50 -3.15
N ALA A 39 3.76 9.46 -1.84
CA ALA A 39 2.65 10.19 -1.23
C ALA A 39 2.99 11.69 -1.10
N LYS A 40 2.21 12.57 -1.72
CA LYS A 40 2.46 14.02 -1.75
C LYS A 40 1.75 14.81 -0.66
N LYS A 41 0.82 14.20 0.09
CA LYS A 41 0.12 14.82 1.21
C LYS A 41 -0.34 13.76 2.21
N SER A 42 -0.62 14.18 3.44
CA SER A 42 -1.40 13.38 4.39
C SER A 42 -2.81 13.16 3.85
N GLY A 43 -3.37 11.97 4.07
CA GLY A 43 -4.64 11.53 3.50
C GLY A 43 -4.54 11.07 2.04
N ALA A 44 -3.35 11.05 1.44
CA ALA A 44 -3.15 10.42 0.14
C ALA A 44 -3.49 8.92 0.22
N TYR A 45 -4.14 8.38 -0.83
CA TYR A 45 -4.45 6.96 -0.89
C TYR A 45 -4.36 6.41 -2.31
N ILE A 46 -4.15 5.11 -2.39
CA ILE A 46 -4.39 4.33 -3.60
C ILE A 46 -5.45 3.27 -3.34
N LYS A 47 -6.12 2.86 -4.42
CA LYS A 47 -7.09 1.78 -4.44
C LYS A 47 -6.63 0.68 -5.37
N VAL A 48 -6.65 -0.55 -4.88
CA VAL A 48 -6.58 -1.78 -5.68
C VAL A 48 -7.96 -2.42 -5.66
N GLN A 49 -8.42 -2.87 -6.82
CA GLN A 49 -9.79 -3.31 -7.00
C GLN A 49 -9.87 -4.84 -7.16
N ASP A 50 -10.89 -5.47 -6.57
CA ASP A 50 -11.14 -6.92 -6.63
C ASP A 50 -9.93 -7.78 -6.23
N VAL A 51 -9.43 -7.56 -5.03
CA VAL A 51 -8.39 -8.39 -4.43
C VAL A 51 -9.04 -9.65 -3.84
N ASP A 52 -8.68 -10.83 -4.36
CA ASP A 52 -9.26 -12.11 -3.98
C ASP A 52 -8.41 -12.87 -2.94
N PHE A 53 -8.82 -12.75 -1.67
CA PHE A 53 -8.22 -13.45 -0.52
C PHE A 53 -8.70 -14.90 -0.38
N ARG A 54 -9.59 -15.37 -1.25
CA ARG A 54 -10.09 -16.76 -1.28
C ARG A 54 -10.71 -17.17 0.07
N GLN A 55 -11.04 -18.46 0.21
CA GLN A 55 -11.61 -18.97 1.47
C GLN A 55 -10.56 -19.17 2.58
N LYS A 56 -9.32 -19.51 2.21
CA LYS A 56 -8.26 -19.73 3.18
C LYS A 56 -7.88 -18.45 3.91
N GLY A 57 -7.87 -17.33 3.20
CA GLY A 57 -7.70 -15.98 3.75
C GLY A 57 -6.26 -15.62 4.06
N ALA A 58 -5.99 -14.33 4.18
CA ALA A 58 -4.68 -13.81 4.59
C ALA A 58 -4.70 -13.41 6.08
N SER A 59 -3.57 -13.57 6.75
CA SER A 59 -3.36 -13.14 8.15
C SER A 59 -2.15 -12.23 8.33
N LYS A 60 -1.37 -12.00 7.26
CA LYS A 60 -0.23 -11.08 7.26
C LYS A 60 -0.20 -10.22 6.02
N PHE A 61 0.34 -9.03 6.18
CA PHE A 61 0.61 -8.10 5.10
C PHE A 61 2.08 -7.68 5.12
N THR A 62 2.71 -7.68 3.95
CA THR A 62 4.09 -7.24 3.75
C THR A 62 4.13 -6.17 2.69
N ALA A 63 4.88 -5.09 2.93
CA ALA A 63 5.14 -4.06 1.94
C ALA A 63 6.58 -3.54 2.01
N ARG A 64 7.09 -3.10 0.86
CA ARG A 64 8.39 -2.42 0.76
C ARG A 64 8.19 -0.91 0.74
N LEU A 65 8.71 -0.27 1.79
CA LEU A 65 8.34 1.10 2.16
C LEU A 65 9.57 1.89 2.63
N GLY A 66 9.48 3.21 2.58
CA GLY A 66 10.52 4.07 3.14
C GLY A 66 10.11 5.53 3.21
N THR A 67 10.79 6.29 4.06
CA THR A 67 10.67 7.75 4.13
C THR A 67 12.03 8.41 4.41
N THR A 68 12.14 9.68 4.04
CA THR A 68 13.27 10.54 4.42
C THR A 68 13.01 11.33 5.70
N HIS A 69 11.74 11.42 6.12
CA HIS A 69 11.31 12.26 7.23
C HIS A 69 11.63 11.65 8.59
N ASN A 70 11.91 12.52 9.57
CA ASN A 70 12.03 12.14 10.98
C ASN A 70 10.67 12.13 11.70
N ALA A 71 9.74 12.98 11.25
CA ALA A 71 8.40 13.03 11.80
C ALA A 71 7.66 11.70 11.53
N PRO A 72 6.74 11.28 12.41
CA PRO A 72 5.97 10.06 12.20
C PRO A 72 5.19 10.08 10.88
N VAL A 73 5.37 9.03 10.10
CA VAL A 73 4.56 8.71 8.91
C VAL A 73 4.05 7.29 9.05
N SER A 74 2.79 7.07 8.74
CA SER A 74 2.18 5.74 8.72
C SER A 74 1.34 5.52 7.46
N MET A 75 1.10 4.24 7.16
CA MET A 75 0.18 3.79 6.13
C MET A 75 -0.82 2.81 6.75
N GLU A 76 -2.10 3.12 6.60
CA GLU A 76 -3.20 2.24 6.98
C GLU A 76 -3.52 1.30 5.81
N VAL A 77 -3.78 0.04 6.12
CA VAL A 77 -4.29 -0.96 5.18
C VAL A 77 -5.77 -1.16 5.48
N ARG A 78 -6.64 -0.85 4.52
CA ARG A 78 -8.10 -0.82 4.70
C ARG A 78 -8.86 -1.58 3.63
N LEU A 79 -10.00 -2.15 3.99
CA LEU A 79 -10.93 -2.80 3.06
C LEU A 79 -12.12 -1.91 2.72
N ASP A 80 -12.55 -1.98 1.47
CA ASP A 80 -13.81 -1.49 0.92
C ASP A 80 -14.07 0.02 1.02
N GLY A 81 -13.08 0.80 1.47
CA GLY A 81 -13.09 2.26 1.41
C GLY A 81 -11.83 2.88 2.02
N ALA A 82 -11.56 4.15 1.68
CA ALA A 82 -10.50 4.93 2.32
C ALA A 82 -10.75 5.13 3.83
N ASP A 83 -12.01 5.09 4.27
CA ASP A 83 -12.42 5.08 5.67
C ASP A 83 -13.06 3.75 6.09
N GLY A 84 -12.85 2.69 5.30
CA GLY A 84 -13.42 1.36 5.53
C GLY A 84 -12.71 0.58 6.65
N GLN A 85 -12.95 -0.73 6.72
CA GLN A 85 -12.42 -1.58 7.79
C GLN A 85 -10.89 -1.51 7.84
N LEU A 86 -10.34 -1.09 8.98
CA LEU A 86 -8.90 -1.06 9.22
C LEU A 86 -8.38 -2.47 9.52
N LEU A 87 -7.42 -2.94 8.71
CA LEU A 87 -6.71 -4.21 8.96
C LEU A 87 -5.47 -4.00 9.82
N GLY A 88 -4.79 -2.87 9.63
CA GLY A 88 -3.59 -2.54 10.38
C GLY A 88 -3.00 -1.20 9.95
N SER A 89 -2.05 -0.72 10.75
CA SER A 89 -1.32 0.53 10.50
C SER A 89 0.18 0.26 10.59
N ILE A 90 0.90 0.66 9.56
CA ILE A 90 2.34 0.44 9.41
C ILE A 90 3.04 1.76 9.64
N LYS A 91 3.94 1.82 10.62
CA LYS A 91 4.88 2.93 10.74
C LYS A 91 5.92 2.81 9.61
N ILE A 92 6.09 3.87 8.83
CA ILE A 92 7.02 3.87 7.70
C ILE A 92 8.46 4.02 8.24
N PRO A 93 9.38 3.10 7.89
CA PRO A 93 10.77 3.19 8.33
C PRO A 93 11.48 4.35 7.65
N ARG A 94 12.32 5.07 8.40
CA ARG A 94 13.17 6.12 7.84
C ARG A 94 14.41 5.48 7.22
N THR A 95 14.44 5.45 5.89
CA THR A 95 15.47 4.77 5.09
C THR A 95 16.43 5.75 4.40
N GLY A 96 16.11 7.05 4.45
CA GLY A 96 17.05 8.12 4.11
C GLY A 96 17.16 8.48 2.64
N GLY A 97 16.39 7.85 1.75
CA GLY A 97 16.34 8.21 0.32
C GLY A 97 15.22 7.50 -0.43
N SER A 98 14.89 8.03 -1.62
CA SER A 98 13.90 7.44 -2.53
C SER A 98 14.39 6.20 -3.28
N ASN A 99 15.60 5.73 -2.99
CA ASN A 99 16.21 4.51 -3.54
C ASN A 99 16.61 3.53 -2.42
N ARG A 100 16.12 3.74 -1.20
CA ARG A 100 16.40 2.91 -0.01
C ARG A 100 15.07 2.60 0.66
N TRP A 101 14.80 1.31 0.89
CA TRP A 101 13.54 0.85 1.47
C TRP A 101 13.74 -0.40 2.30
N ASP A 102 12.85 -0.58 3.27
CA ASP A 102 12.77 -1.78 4.09
C ASP A 102 11.47 -2.53 3.80
N LEU A 103 11.53 -3.85 3.99
CA LEU A 103 10.35 -4.69 4.04
C LEU A 103 9.76 -4.64 5.45
N VAL A 104 8.48 -4.31 5.52
CA VAL A 104 7.73 -4.30 6.78
C VAL A 104 6.59 -5.30 6.67
N THR A 105 6.52 -6.22 7.65
CA THR A 105 5.44 -7.19 7.78
C THR A 105 4.66 -6.91 9.06
N ILE A 106 3.33 -6.96 8.96
CA ILE A 106 2.42 -6.89 10.11
C ILE A 106 1.46 -8.06 10.08
N ASP A 107 1.05 -8.51 11.27
CA ASP A 107 -0.11 -9.37 11.43
C ASP A 107 -1.39 -8.54 11.24
N ILE A 108 -2.42 -9.13 10.65
CA ILE A 108 -3.73 -8.53 10.40
C ILE A 108 -4.84 -9.47 10.85
N PRO A 109 -6.06 -8.97 11.11
CA PRO A 109 -7.24 -9.82 11.20
C PRO A 109 -7.37 -10.67 9.93
N LYS A 110 -7.82 -11.91 10.08
CA LYS A 110 -8.01 -12.82 8.95
C LYS A 110 -8.99 -12.21 7.94
N VAL A 111 -8.56 -12.06 6.69
CA VAL A 111 -9.39 -11.56 5.58
C VAL A 111 -9.66 -12.68 4.58
N THR A 112 -10.91 -12.84 4.15
CA THR A 112 -11.33 -13.84 3.15
C THR A 112 -12.22 -13.18 2.09
N GLY A 113 -12.44 -13.86 0.97
CA GLY A 113 -13.32 -13.34 -0.09
C GLY A 113 -12.68 -12.25 -0.93
N VAL A 114 -13.50 -11.48 -1.65
CA VAL A 114 -13.06 -10.46 -2.59
C VAL A 114 -13.37 -9.07 -2.04
N HIS A 115 -12.37 -8.21 -1.98
CA HIS A 115 -12.48 -6.85 -1.43
C HIS A 115 -11.75 -5.83 -2.29
N ASP A 116 -12.17 -4.57 -2.21
CA ASP A 116 -11.34 -3.46 -2.66
C ASP A 116 -10.33 -3.11 -1.55
N LEU A 117 -9.07 -2.93 -1.88
CA LEU A 117 -7.99 -2.62 -0.94
C LEU A 117 -7.60 -1.14 -1.05
N TYR A 118 -7.43 -0.49 0.10
CA TYR A 118 -7.01 0.90 0.20
C TYR A 118 -5.76 1.02 1.07
N PHE A 119 -4.79 1.77 0.58
CA PHE A 119 -3.59 2.13 1.33
C PHE A 119 -3.60 3.62 1.59
N VAL A 120 -3.79 4.04 2.85
CA VAL A 120 -4.05 5.44 3.23
C VAL A 120 -2.91 5.97 4.07
N VAL A 121 -2.26 7.04 3.61
CA VAL A 121 -1.09 7.62 4.27
C VAL A 121 -1.51 8.67 5.28
N LYS A 122 -0.92 8.63 6.46
CA LYS A 122 -1.05 9.65 7.50
C LYS A 122 0.35 10.15 7.89
N GLY A 123 0.46 11.45 8.13
CA GLY A 123 1.71 12.05 8.60
C GLY A 123 1.63 13.56 8.70
N GLU A 124 2.61 14.13 9.40
CA GLU A 124 2.76 15.58 9.59
C GLU A 124 3.48 16.29 8.42
N PRO A 125 4.47 15.69 7.72
CA PRO A 125 5.15 16.38 6.63
C PRO A 125 4.19 16.84 5.53
N SER A 126 4.45 18.03 4.99
CA SER A 126 3.59 18.64 3.98
C SER A 126 3.68 17.97 2.61
N SER A 127 4.76 17.25 2.32
CA SER A 127 4.92 16.49 1.06
C SER A 127 5.95 15.36 1.16
N HIS A 128 5.93 14.46 0.17
CA HIS A 128 6.86 13.33 0.06
C HIS A 128 6.89 12.48 1.33
N LEU A 129 5.71 12.15 1.86
CA LEU A 129 5.58 11.51 3.17
C LEU A 129 6.25 10.13 3.16
N MET A 130 6.07 9.38 2.08
CA MET A 130 6.62 8.04 1.94
C MET A 130 6.80 7.64 0.49
N TYR A 131 7.61 6.59 0.31
CA TYR A 131 7.81 5.83 -0.92
C TYR A 131 7.21 4.44 -0.74
N PHE A 132 6.50 3.96 -1.76
CA PHE A 132 5.83 2.66 -1.79
C PHE A 132 6.21 1.94 -3.08
N ASP A 133 6.85 0.78 -2.96
CA ASP A 133 7.33 0.00 -4.09
C ASP A 133 6.41 -1.18 -4.41
N TYR A 134 6.26 -2.14 -3.51
CA TYR A 134 5.36 -3.28 -3.72
C TYR A 134 4.76 -3.81 -2.42
N TRP A 135 3.77 -4.67 -2.56
CA TRP A 135 3.08 -5.33 -1.47
C TRP A 135 2.67 -6.76 -1.80
N MET A 136 2.40 -7.54 -0.76
CA MET A 136 1.81 -8.87 -0.84
C MET A 136 1.19 -9.27 0.50
N PHE A 137 0.24 -10.20 0.47
CA PHE A 137 -0.29 -10.84 1.66
C PHE A 137 0.20 -12.28 1.77
N SER A 138 0.15 -12.81 2.98
CA SER A 138 0.33 -14.24 3.23
C SER A 138 -0.71 -14.77 4.20
N GLU A 139 -0.90 -16.07 4.17
CA GLU A 139 -1.76 -16.84 5.07
C GLU A 139 -1.19 -16.91 6.48
#